data_AF-A0A9W8H3M6-F1
#
_entry.id   AF-A0A9W8H3M6-F1
#
_cell.length_a   1.000
_cell.length_b   1.000
_cell.length_c   1.000
_cell.angle_alpha   90.00
_cell.angle_beta   90.00
_cell.angle_gamma   90.00
#
_symmetry.space_group_name_H-M   'P 1'
#
loop_
_entity.id
_entity.type
_entity.pdbx_description
1 polymer ?
#
loop_
_entity_poly.entity_id
_entity_poly.type
_entity_poly.pdbx_seq_one_letter_code
_entity_poly.pdbx_strand_id
1 'polypeptide(L)'
;MRYGDFLSLCERSPLPVCRLFGDAVLPTCHLNPYKAGVAFFVNLPDFVISIIALLVTLYLGFRAHRRLDAVGFQIMADGSFASILSIVVSTAIIFIGFGYMAADTAFGISSGLKPKPSDPLYSPGLFTMYLVFPLVALAVYITAQSIIVVKYLAVRLPLIWLFSSLICFAVAQALLFAASKKICTGSNNKIDGAFFATLLDSAAVFCIYGFWTSITEDDTEEYEGGFKY
;
A
#
# COMPACT_ATOMS: atom_id res chain seq x y z
N MET A 1 14.87 11.93 -13.58
CA MET A 1 13.63 12.59 -13.11
C MET A 1 14.01 13.58 -12.04
N ARG A 2 13.43 14.78 -12.06
CA ARG A 2 13.62 15.76 -10.97
C ARG A 2 12.74 15.34 -9.79
N TYR A 3 13.22 15.51 -8.55
CA TYR A 3 12.40 15.29 -7.36
C TYR A 3 11.11 16.13 -7.41
N GLY A 4 9.96 15.56 -7.08
CA GLY A 4 8.69 16.29 -7.06
C GLY A 4 8.01 16.46 -8.41
N ASP A 5 8.56 15.90 -9.50
CA ASP A 5 7.98 15.97 -10.84
C ASP A 5 7.13 14.72 -11.14
N PHE A 6 5.86 14.93 -11.45
CA PHE A 6 4.91 13.87 -11.80
C PHE A 6 4.83 13.57 -13.30
N LEU A 7 5.45 14.37 -14.18
CA LEU A 7 5.30 14.25 -15.64
C LEU A 7 5.60 12.83 -16.13
N SER A 8 6.82 12.37 -15.85
CA SER A 8 7.28 11.06 -16.29
C SER A 8 6.59 9.88 -15.58
N LEU A 9 6.06 10.08 -14.37
CA LEU A 9 5.29 9.08 -13.64
C LEU A 9 3.90 8.91 -14.28
N CYS A 10 3.18 10.01 -14.47
CA CYS A 10 1.84 10.02 -15.05
C CYS A 10 1.81 9.64 -16.53
N GLU A 11 2.91 9.87 -17.27
CA GLU A 11 3.03 9.43 -18.66
C GLU A 11 3.07 7.90 -18.78
N ARG A 12 3.67 7.21 -17.80
CA ARG A 12 4.04 5.78 -17.86
C ARG A 12 3.19 4.87 -16.99
N SER A 13 2.55 5.41 -15.95
CA SER A 13 1.84 4.65 -14.93
C SER A 13 0.45 5.22 -14.64
N PRO A 14 -0.55 4.36 -14.39
CA PRO A 14 -1.96 4.75 -14.19
C PRO A 14 -2.23 5.20 -12.75
N LEU A 15 -1.42 6.10 -12.20
CA LEU A 15 -1.54 6.48 -10.79
C LEU A 15 -2.79 7.34 -10.56
N PRO A 16 -3.61 7.06 -9.53
CA PRO A 16 -4.77 7.88 -9.19
C PRO A 16 -4.41 9.35 -8.92
N VAL A 17 -3.22 9.60 -8.35
CA VAL A 17 -2.70 10.94 -8.05
C VAL A 17 -2.58 11.83 -9.31
N CYS A 18 -2.41 11.24 -10.49
CA CYS A 18 -2.30 11.97 -11.74
C CYS A 18 -3.59 12.72 -12.10
N ARG A 19 -4.75 12.24 -11.63
CA ARG A 19 -6.04 12.91 -11.85
C ARG A 19 -6.16 14.23 -11.09
N LEU A 20 -5.34 14.45 -10.06
CA LEU A 20 -5.33 15.72 -9.31
C LEU A 20 -4.79 16.88 -10.14
N PHE A 21 -4.00 16.60 -11.17
CA PHE A 21 -3.45 17.60 -12.09
C PHE A 21 -4.37 17.85 -13.31
N GLY A 22 -5.58 17.27 -13.31
CA GLY A 22 -6.56 17.42 -14.39
C GLY A 22 -6.08 16.84 -15.73
N ASP A 23 -6.51 17.46 -16.84
CA ASP A 23 -6.15 17.04 -18.20
C ASP A 23 -4.71 17.43 -18.60
N ALA A 24 -3.91 17.96 -17.67
CA ALA A 24 -2.54 18.42 -17.94
C ALA A 24 -1.60 17.29 -18.40
N VAL A 25 -1.92 16.02 -18.11
CA VAL A 25 -1.24 14.85 -18.67
C VAL A 25 -2.23 13.75 -19.01
N LEU A 26 -2.28 13.40 -20.30
CA LEU A 26 -2.84 12.12 -20.74
C LEU A 26 -1.75 11.04 -20.63
N PRO A 27 -2.08 9.86 -20.06
CA PRO A 27 -1.17 8.73 -20.10
C PRO A 27 -0.90 8.32 -21.56
N THR A 28 0.32 7.89 -21.87
CA THR A 28 0.67 7.48 -23.25
C THR A 28 -0.08 6.24 -23.73
N CYS A 29 -0.67 5.48 -22.81
CA CYS A 29 -1.58 4.41 -23.14
C CYS A 29 -2.92 4.65 -22.46
N HIS A 30 -3.96 4.87 -23.27
CA HIS A 30 -5.33 5.03 -22.80
C HIS A 30 -6.09 3.72 -23.01
N LEU A 31 -6.71 3.24 -21.94
CA LEU A 31 -7.49 2.00 -21.99
C LEU A 31 -8.79 2.21 -22.74
N ASN A 32 -9.20 1.19 -23.49
CA ASN A 32 -10.46 1.18 -24.20
C ASN A 32 -11.61 1.00 -23.19
N PRO A 33 -12.57 1.93 -23.12
CA PRO A 33 -13.69 1.80 -22.20
C PRO A 33 -14.57 0.61 -22.60
N TYR A 34 -14.97 -0.18 -21.62
CA TYR A 34 -15.97 -1.22 -21.77
C TYR A 34 -17.36 -0.63 -21.46
N LYS A 35 -18.29 -0.72 -22.40
CA LYS A 35 -19.67 -0.24 -22.23
C LYS A 35 -20.54 -1.36 -21.68
N ALA A 36 -21.12 -1.16 -20.50
CA ALA A 36 -22.13 -2.05 -19.93
C ALA A 36 -23.41 -1.23 -19.65
N GLY A 37 -24.36 -1.29 -20.58
CA GLY A 37 -25.57 -0.47 -20.53
C GLY A 37 -25.26 1.03 -20.61
N VAL A 38 -25.58 1.78 -19.54
CA VAL A 38 -25.32 3.22 -19.40
C VAL A 38 -23.97 3.54 -18.75
N ALA A 39 -23.29 2.55 -18.16
CA ALA A 39 -22.02 2.74 -17.47
C ALA A 39 -20.84 2.44 -18.39
N PHE A 40 -19.80 3.27 -18.30
CA PHE A 40 -18.51 3.07 -18.95
C PHE A 40 -17.49 2.67 -17.90
N PHE A 41 -16.93 1.47 -18.06
CA PHE A 41 -15.89 0.96 -17.17
C PHE A 41 -14.55 1.05 -17.87
N VAL A 42 -13.58 1.66 -17.18
CA VAL A 42 -12.17 1.60 -17.56
C VAL A 42 -11.52 0.60 -16.62
N ASN A 43 -10.74 -0.35 -17.16
CA ASN A 43 -10.00 -1.33 -16.37
C ASN A 43 -10.89 -2.26 -15.49
N LEU A 44 -11.89 -2.91 -16.11
CA LEU A 44 -12.76 -3.86 -15.42
C LEU A 44 -12.02 -4.94 -14.59
N PRO A 45 -10.91 -5.55 -15.06
CA PRO A 45 -10.17 -6.54 -14.29
C PRO A 45 -9.59 -5.99 -12.98
N ASP A 46 -9.05 -4.76 -13.02
CA ASP A 46 -8.47 -4.10 -11.83
C ASP A 46 -9.54 -3.77 -10.78
N PHE A 47 -10.73 -3.36 -11.23
CA PHE A 47 -11.87 -3.14 -10.34
C PHE A 47 -12.30 -4.43 -9.61
N VAL A 48 -12.41 -5.54 -10.34
CA VAL A 48 -12.81 -6.84 -9.76
C VAL A 48 -11.78 -7.34 -8.75
N ILE A 49 -10.49 -7.30 -9.10
CA ILE A 49 -9.44 -7.75 -8.19
C ILE A 49 -9.34 -6.83 -6.96
N SER A 50 -9.59 -5.53 -7.10
CA SER A 50 -9.63 -4.59 -5.97
C SER A 50 -10.74 -4.92 -4.96
N ILE A 51 -11.92 -5.33 -5.42
CA ILE A 51 -13.01 -5.78 -4.52
C ILE A 51 -12.58 -7.04 -3.77
N ILE A 52 -12.01 -8.01 -4.48
CA ILE A 52 -11.54 -9.27 -3.88
C ILE A 52 -10.45 -8.97 -2.84
N ALA A 53 -9.47 -8.12 -3.20
CA ALA A 53 -8.39 -7.69 -2.33
C ALA A 53 -8.91 -7.03 -1.05
N LEU A 54 -9.92 -6.16 -1.18
CA LEU A 54 -10.57 -5.52 -0.05
C LEU A 54 -11.26 -6.55 0.86
N LEU A 55 -12.03 -7.47 0.29
CA LEU A 55 -12.69 -8.52 1.06
C LEU A 55 -11.71 -9.44 1.78
N VAL A 56 -10.61 -9.83 1.11
CA VAL A 56 -9.53 -10.62 1.70
C VAL A 56 -8.85 -9.85 2.82
N THR A 57 -8.51 -8.58 2.61
CA THR A 57 -7.87 -7.74 3.63
C THR A 57 -8.78 -7.55 4.84
N LEU A 58 -10.08 -7.32 4.65
CA LEU A 58 -11.05 -7.26 5.74
C LEU A 58 -11.17 -8.59 6.47
N TYR A 59 -11.18 -9.72 5.76
CA TYR A 59 -11.22 -11.04 6.36
C TYR A 59 -9.96 -11.32 7.20
N LEU A 60 -8.78 -11.02 6.67
CA LEU A 60 -7.51 -11.17 7.39
C LEU A 60 -7.44 -10.23 8.60
N GLY A 61 -7.89 -8.98 8.44
CA GLY A 61 -7.97 -8.00 9.53
C GLY A 61 -8.95 -8.43 10.63
N PHE A 62 -10.10 -8.97 10.27
CA PHE A 62 -11.06 -9.54 11.22
C PHE A 62 -10.48 -10.75 11.95
N ARG A 63 -9.78 -11.63 11.23
CA ARG A 63 -9.10 -12.80 11.83
C ARG A 63 -7.96 -12.36 12.75
N ALA A 64 -7.22 -11.31 12.38
CA ALA A 64 -6.19 -10.70 13.21
C ALA A 64 -6.79 -10.08 14.47
N HIS A 65 -7.93 -9.37 14.37
CA HIS A 65 -8.62 -8.79 15.53
C HIS A 65 -9.04 -9.86 16.56
N ARG A 66 -9.37 -11.07 16.11
CA ARG A 66 -9.68 -12.19 17.00
C ARG A 66 -8.45 -12.84 17.66
N ARG A 67 -7.25 -12.36 17.35
CA ARG A 67 -5.94 -12.88 17.78
C ARG A 67 -5.02 -11.76 18.28
N LEU A 68 -5.56 -10.61 18.68
CA LEU A 68 -4.77 -9.42 19.03
C LEU A 68 -4.04 -9.57 20.37
N ASP A 69 -2.91 -10.27 20.33
CA ASP A 69 -1.76 -9.99 21.18
C ASP A 69 -0.75 -9.25 20.29
N ALA A 70 -0.59 -7.96 20.55
CA ALA A 70 0.11 -7.05 19.67
C ALA A 70 0.97 -6.08 20.50
N VAL A 71 2.26 -6.41 20.66
CA VAL A 71 3.46 -5.62 20.30
C VAL A 71 4.73 -6.34 20.79
N GLY A 72 5.58 -6.82 19.86
CA GLY A 72 6.86 -7.47 20.15
C GLY A 72 7.96 -6.61 20.82
N PHE A 73 7.63 -5.38 21.24
CA PHE A 73 8.53 -4.49 22.00
C PHE A 73 8.14 -4.33 23.47
N GLN A 74 6.98 -4.84 23.91
CA GLN A 74 6.50 -4.80 25.31
C GLN A 74 6.52 -3.41 25.99
N ILE A 75 6.55 -2.30 25.23
CA ILE A 75 6.58 -0.93 25.79
C ILE A 75 5.19 -0.56 26.37
N MET A 76 4.12 -1.16 25.84
CA MET A 76 2.74 -0.98 26.28
C MET A 76 2.07 -2.36 26.35
N ALA A 77 1.11 -2.53 27.26
CA ALA A 77 0.37 -3.78 27.37
C ALA A 77 -0.43 -4.07 26.09
N ASP A 78 -0.27 -5.28 25.57
CA ASP A 78 -0.93 -5.79 24.37
C ASP A 78 -2.46 -5.75 24.54
N GLY A 79 -3.18 -5.39 23.47
CA GLY A 79 -4.65 -5.25 23.50
C GLY A 79 -5.20 -4.13 24.39
N SER A 80 -4.35 -3.36 25.09
CA SER A 80 -4.78 -2.25 25.93
C SER A 80 -5.43 -1.14 25.09
N PHE A 81 -6.39 -0.43 25.71
CA PHE A 81 -7.03 0.73 25.10
C PHE A 81 -6.01 1.77 24.60
N ALA A 82 -4.91 1.95 25.33
CA ALA A 82 -3.83 2.86 24.95
C ALA A 82 -3.13 2.43 23.65
N SER A 83 -2.84 1.13 23.49
CA SER A 83 -2.22 0.59 22.27
C SER A 83 -3.14 0.77 21.06
N ILE A 84 -4.41 0.36 21.17
CA ILE A 84 -5.41 0.53 20.10
C ILE A 84 -5.57 2.01 19.75
N LEU A 85 -5.69 2.88 20.75
CA LEU A 85 -5.82 4.31 20.55
C LEU A 85 -4.60 4.89 19.82
N SER A 86 -3.39 4.43 20.14
CA SER A 86 -2.17 4.89 19.46
C SER A 86 -2.15 4.55 17.97
N ILE A 87 -2.62 3.35 17.60
CA ILE A 87 -2.75 2.91 16.21
C ILE A 87 -3.81 3.75 15.48
N VAL A 88 -4.97 3.96 16.11
CA VAL A 88 -6.06 4.75 15.53
C VAL A 88 -5.65 6.21 15.34
N VAL A 89 -5.03 6.82 16.34
CA VAL A 89 -4.60 8.23 16.29
C VAL A 89 -3.50 8.43 15.27
N SER A 90 -2.48 7.56 15.24
CA SER A 90 -1.41 7.64 14.22
C SER A 90 -1.95 7.46 12.80
N THR A 91 -2.88 6.52 12.60
CA THR A 91 -3.56 6.33 11.31
C THR A 91 -4.36 7.56 10.90
N ALA A 92 -5.12 8.15 11.84
CA ALA A 92 -5.91 9.35 11.59
C ALA A 92 -5.03 10.56 11.21
N ILE A 93 -3.89 10.74 11.90
CA ILE A 93 -2.94 11.83 11.60
C ILE A 93 -2.40 11.70 10.17
N ILE A 94 -1.97 10.50 9.77
CA ILE A 94 -1.43 10.26 8.42
C ILE A 94 -2.53 10.46 7.38
N PHE A 95 -3.74 9.93 7.62
CA PHE A 95 -4.87 10.06 6.70
C PHE A 95 -5.27 11.54 6.49
N ILE A 96 -5.41 12.30 7.58
CA ILE A 96 -5.76 13.73 7.51
C ILE A 96 -4.63 14.52 6.85
N GLY A 97 -3.37 14.25 7.19
CA GLY A 97 -2.22 14.94 6.62
C GLY A 97 -2.09 14.71 5.12
N PHE A 98 -2.16 13.45 4.68
CA PHE A 98 -2.12 13.10 3.26
C PHE A 98 -3.34 13.66 2.52
N GLY A 99 -4.54 13.47 3.07
CA GLY A 99 -5.79 13.97 2.50
C GLY A 99 -5.78 15.49 2.32
N TYR A 100 -5.28 16.22 3.32
CA TYR A 100 -5.09 17.67 3.23
C TYR A 100 -4.12 18.05 2.12
N MET A 101 -2.94 17.43 2.03
CA MET A 101 -1.98 17.76 0.97
C MET A 101 -2.52 17.45 -0.43
N ALA A 102 -3.24 16.34 -0.61
CA ALA A 102 -3.87 15.99 -1.86
C ALA A 102 -4.99 16.98 -2.23
N ALA A 103 -5.85 17.33 -1.27
CA ALA A 103 -6.92 18.30 -1.46
C ALA A 103 -6.37 19.71 -1.75
N ASP A 104 -5.32 20.13 -1.04
CA ASP A 104 -4.68 21.42 -1.24
C ASP A 104 -4.01 21.50 -2.62
N THR A 105 -3.35 20.43 -3.06
CA THR A 105 -2.77 20.37 -4.41
C THR A 105 -3.85 20.47 -5.49
N ALA A 106 -5.01 19.84 -5.29
CA ALA A 106 -6.10 19.82 -6.27
C ALA A 106 -6.93 21.12 -6.30
N PHE A 107 -7.25 21.67 -5.12
CA PHE A 107 -8.14 22.83 -5.00
C PHE A 107 -7.41 24.16 -4.78
N GLY A 108 -6.11 24.14 -4.50
CA GLY A 108 -5.29 25.32 -4.28
C GLY A 108 -5.73 26.13 -3.04
N ILE A 109 -5.93 25.45 -1.91
CA ILE A 109 -6.38 26.05 -0.64
C ILE A 109 -5.28 26.98 -0.08
N SER A 110 -4.02 26.60 -0.21
CA SER A 110 -2.83 27.32 0.21
C SER A 110 -1.96 27.69 -0.99
N SER A 111 -1.21 28.79 -0.85
CA SER A 111 -0.23 29.22 -1.84
C SER A 111 1.03 28.34 -1.88
N GLY A 112 1.27 27.52 -0.85
CA GLY A 112 2.49 26.72 -0.70
C GLY A 112 2.50 25.40 -1.48
N LEU A 113 1.35 24.70 -1.61
CA LEU A 113 1.26 23.40 -2.29
C LEU A 113 0.61 23.48 -3.68
N LYS A 114 0.11 24.66 -4.06
CA LYS A 114 -0.48 24.88 -5.38
C LYS A 114 0.58 24.72 -6.50
N PRO A 115 0.33 23.86 -7.51
CA PRO A 115 1.21 23.76 -8.66
C PRO A 115 1.34 25.09 -9.40
N LYS A 116 2.54 25.38 -9.90
CA LYS A 116 2.81 26.63 -10.61
C LYS A 116 2.24 26.56 -12.03
N PRO A 117 1.70 27.66 -12.60
CA PRO A 117 1.21 27.66 -13.97
C PRO A 117 2.26 27.27 -15.02
N SER A 118 3.53 27.60 -14.76
CA SER A 118 4.66 27.24 -15.63
C SER A 118 5.03 25.75 -15.57
N ASP A 119 4.63 25.06 -14.51
CA ASP A 119 5.02 23.67 -14.23
C ASP A 119 3.91 22.97 -13.42
N PRO A 120 2.80 22.62 -14.08
CA PRO A 120 1.59 22.16 -13.41
C PRO A 120 1.74 20.77 -12.76
N LEU A 121 2.79 20.01 -13.08
CA LEU A 121 3.03 18.66 -12.56
C LEU A 121 4.13 18.59 -11.51
N TYR A 122 4.63 19.75 -11.07
CA TYR A 122 5.62 19.83 -10.02
C TYR A 122 4.95 20.05 -8.67
N SER A 123 4.97 19.03 -7.80
CA SER A 123 4.52 19.12 -6.41
C SER A 123 5.42 18.27 -5.50
N PRO A 124 6.48 18.85 -4.91
CA PRO A 124 7.41 18.10 -4.06
C PRO A 124 6.77 17.61 -2.76
N GLY A 125 5.82 18.34 -2.18
CA GLY A 125 5.11 17.93 -0.97
C GLY A 125 4.29 16.66 -1.19
N LEU A 126 3.46 16.65 -2.24
CA LEU A 126 2.65 15.50 -2.60
C LEU A 126 3.52 14.30 -3.00
N PHE A 127 4.61 14.53 -3.74
CA PHE A 127 5.58 13.48 -4.08
C PHE A 127 6.21 12.84 -2.84
N THR A 128 6.58 13.65 -1.86
CA THR A 128 7.16 13.18 -0.59
C THR A 128 6.18 12.27 0.13
N MET A 129 4.94 12.70 0.32
CA MET A 129 3.95 11.93 1.06
C MET A 129 3.43 10.70 0.30
N TYR A 130 3.34 10.77 -1.03
CA TYR A 130 2.81 9.67 -1.85
C TYR A 130 3.84 8.57 -2.12
N LEU A 131 5.13 8.90 -2.30
CA LEU A 131 6.16 7.93 -2.68
C LEU A 131 7.26 7.77 -1.63
N VAL A 132 7.85 8.88 -1.17
CA VAL A 132 9.06 8.83 -0.33
C VAL A 132 8.74 8.36 1.08
N PHE A 133 7.71 8.92 1.71
CA PHE A 133 7.32 8.57 3.07
C PHE A 133 6.93 7.10 3.20
N PRO A 134 6.06 6.52 2.33
CA PRO A 134 5.76 5.09 2.37
C PRO A 134 6.98 4.21 2.16
N LEU A 135 7.89 4.59 1.26
CA LEU A 135 9.13 3.84 1.01
C LEU A 135 10.05 3.82 2.23
N VAL A 136 10.22 4.97 2.90
CA VAL A 136 11.02 5.07 4.14
C VAL A 136 10.35 4.27 5.26
N ALA A 137 9.03 4.40 5.43
CA ALA A 137 8.29 3.65 6.43
C ALA A 137 8.41 2.13 6.23
N LEU A 138 8.33 1.66 4.98
CA LEU A 138 8.54 0.26 4.62
C LEU A 138 9.96 -0.21 4.98
N ALA A 139 10.98 0.57 4.65
CA ALA A 139 12.37 0.24 4.96
C ALA A 139 12.60 0.15 6.48
N VAL A 140 12.06 1.10 7.25
CA VAL A 140 12.11 1.08 8.71
C VAL A 140 11.38 -0.14 9.27
N TYR A 141 10.17 -0.43 8.77
CA TYR A 141 9.37 -1.57 9.21
C TYR A 141 10.12 -2.89 8.98
N ILE A 142 10.58 -3.15 7.75
CA ILE A 142 11.28 -4.41 7.41
C ILE A 142 12.56 -4.55 8.23
N THR A 143 13.30 -3.46 8.43
CA THR A 143 14.52 -3.47 9.25
C THR A 143 14.21 -3.80 10.70
N ALA A 144 13.22 -3.14 11.30
CA ALA A 144 12.81 -3.37 12.69
C ALA A 144 12.31 -4.82 12.89
N GLN A 145 11.44 -5.31 12.01
CA GLN A 145 10.92 -6.69 12.09
C GLN A 145 12.02 -7.73 11.90
N SER A 146 12.96 -7.49 10.96
CA SER A 146 14.10 -8.38 10.78
C SER A 146 14.98 -8.43 12.03
N ILE A 147 15.21 -7.28 12.69
CA ILE A 147 15.95 -7.24 13.96
C ILE A 147 15.25 -8.04 15.04
N ILE A 148 13.92 -7.94 15.16
CA ILE A 148 13.14 -8.70 16.15
C ILE A 148 13.37 -10.19 15.95
N VAL A 149 13.12 -10.70 14.73
CA VAL A 149 13.27 -12.13 14.45
C VAL A 149 14.73 -12.58 14.63
N VAL A 150 15.69 -11.74 14.27
CA VAL A 150 17.11 -12.10 14.32
C VAL A 150 17.69 -12.08 15.74
N LYS A 151 17.17 -11.25 16.64
CA LYS A 151 17.71 -11.12 18.00
C LYS A 151 16.92 -11.87 19.05
N TYR A 152 15.60 -11.95 18.90
CA TYR A 152 14.72 -12.43 19.95
C TYR A 152 14.12 -13.80 19.67
N LEU A 153 13.95 -14.19 18.40
CA LEU A 153 13.37 -15.50 18.05
C LEU A 153 14.44 -16.57 17.80
N ALA A 154 14.16 -17.77 18.33
CA ALA A 154 14.95 -18.97 18.07
C ALA A 154 14.73 -19.50 16.64
N VAL A 155 13.50 -19.41 16.12
CA VAL A 155 13.12 -19.87 14.78
C VAL A 155 13.16 -18.73 13.76
N ARG A 156 13.79 -18.95 12.60
CA ARG A 156 13.97 -17.92 11.55
C ARG A 156 12.99 -18.04 10.38
N LEU A 157 12.07 -19.00 10.42
CA LEU A 157 11.06 -19.21 9.40
C LEU A 157 10.20 -17.95 9.11
N PRO A 158 9.84 -17.09 10.10
CA PRO A 158 9.09 -15.86 9.85
C PRO A 158 9.76 -14.92 8.83
N LEU A 159 11.10 -14.94 8.72
CA LEU A 159 11.81 -14.10 7.73
C LEU A 159 11.42 -14.44 6.29
N ILE A 160 11.10 -15.71 5.98
CA ILE A 160 10.71 -16.12 4.63
C ILE A 160 9.42 -15.40 4.23
N TRP A 161 8.44 -15.30 5.13
CA TRP A 161 7.19 -14.57 4.89
C TRP A 161 7.44 -13.08 4.67
N LEU A 162 8.28 -12.46 5.50
CA LEU A 162 8.61 -11.04 5.40
C LEU A 162 9.33 -10.69 4.08
N PHE A 163 10.35 -11.47 3.70
CA PHE A 163 11.06 -11.25 2.44
C PHE A 163 10.22 -11.58 1.20
N SER A 164 9.35 -12.60 1.28
CA SER A 164 8.40 -12.90 0.20
C SER A 164 7.46 -11.72 -0.04
N SER A 165 6.96 -11.08 1.02
CA SER A 165 6.16 -9.87 0.91
C SER A 165 6.92 -8.73 0.22
N LEU A 166 8.17 -8.47 0.63
CA LEU A 166 9.00 -7.43 0.00
C LEU A 166 9.22 -7.70 -1.49
N ILE A 167 9.47 -8.95 -1.89
CA ILE A 167 9.64 -9.33 -3.30
C ILE A 167 8.34 -9.09 -4.07
N CYS A 168 7.20 -9.56 -3.54
CA CYS A 168 5.89 -9.34 -4.17
C CYS A 168 5.61 -7.84 -4.39
N PHE A 169 5.81 -7.02 -3.35
CA PHE A 169 5.64 -5.57 -3.44
C PHE A 169 6.61 -4.93 -4.45
N ALA A 170 7.89 -5.29 -4.42
CA ALA A 170 8.88 -4.73 -5.36
C ALA A 170 8.54 -5.07 -6.81
N VAL A 171 8.08 -6.30 -7.08
CA VAL A 171 7.62 -6.69 -8.41
C VAL A 171 6.33 -5.95 -8.79
N ALA A 172 5.39 -5.77 -7.86
CA ALA A 172 4.18 -4.96 -8.08
C ALA A 172 4.53 -3.54 -8.54
N GLN A 173 5.43 -2.86 -7.81
CA GLN A 173 5.87 -1.50 -8.15
C GLN A 173 6.62 -1.46 -9.49
N ALA A 174 7.45 -2.47 -9.79
CA ALA A 174 8.11 -2.57 -11.09
C ALA A 174 7.11 -2.71 -12.25
N LEU A 175 6.06 -3.52 -12.08
CA LEU A 175 5.00 -3.66 -13.08
C LEU A 175 4.19 -2.37 -13.25
N LEU A 176 3.91 -1.67 -12.15
CA LEU A 176 3.16 -0.42 -12.16
C LEU A 176 3.94 0.75 -12.81
N PHE A 177 5.19 0.97 -12.40
CA PHE A 177 5.96 2.14 -12.82
C PHE A 177 6.78 1.93 -14.10
N ALA A 178 7.32 0.72 -14.32
CA ALA A 178 8.25 0.46 -15.42
C ALA A 178 7.61 -0.30 -16.59
N ALA A 179 6.74 -1.27 -16.30
CA ALA A 179 6.18 -2.15 -17.33
C ALA A 179 4.78 -1.76 -17.83
N SER A 180 4.05 -0.91 -17.09
CA SER A 180 2.63 -0.64 -17.37
C SER A 180 2.35 -0.20 -18.81
N LYS A 181 3.13 0.75 -19.36
CA LYS A 181 3.02 1.16 -20.78
C LYS A 181 3.15 -0.02 -21.75
N LYS A 182 4.16 -0.89 -21.55
CA LYS A 182 4.41 -2.05 -22.41
C LYS A 182 3.27 -3.06 -22.33
N ILE A 183 2.75 -3.30 -21.12
CA ILE A 183 1.61 -4.19 -20.88
C ILE A 183 0.36 -3.65 -21.58
N CYS A 184 0.11 -2.35 -21.47
CA CYS A 184 -1.05 -1.70 -22.06
C CYS A 184 -1.04 -1.74 -23.60
N THR A 185 0.09 -1.41 -24.23
CA THR A 185 0.21 -1.52 -25.70
C THR A 185 0.20 -2.97 -26.17
N GLY A 186 0.80 -3.89 -25.41
CA GLY A 186 0.82 -5.32 -25.74
C GLY A 186 -0.53 -6.01 -25.59
N SER A 187 -1.43 -5.46 -24.76
CA SER A 187 -2.77 -6.01 -24.52
C SER A 187 -3.87 -5.42 -25.41
N ASN A 188 -3.51 -4.63 -26.43
CA ASN A 188 -4.44 -3.84 -27.23
C ASN A 188 -5.31 -2.89 -26.39
N ASN A 189 -4.69 -2.16 -25.46
CA ASN A 189 -5.33 -1.17 -24.59
C ASN A 189 -6.47 -1.75 -23.72
N LYS A 190 -6.36 -3.02 -23.31
CA LYS A 190 -7.39 -3.68 -22.48
C LYS A 190 -7.05 -3.71 -20.99
N ILE A 191 -5.76 -3.89 -20.67
CA ILE A 191 -5.24 -3.97 -19.30
C ILE A 191 -3.95 -3.17 -19.18
N ASP A 192 -3.69 -2.59 -18.03
CA ASP A 192 -2.43 -1.92 -17.70
C ASP A 192 -1.72 -2.60 -16.52
N GLY A 193 -0.62 -2.00 -16.06
CA GLY A 193 0.14 -2.52 -14.92
C GLY A 193 -0.59 -2.47 -13.58
N ALA A 194 -1.69 -1.72 -13.45
CA ALA A 194 -2.42 -1.61 -12.17
C ALA A 194 -3.01 -2.95 -11.76
N PHE A 195 -3.61 -3.68 -12.71
CA PHE A 195 -4.18 -5.01 -12.46
C PHE A 195 -3.18 -5.97 -11.80
N PHE A 196 -1.95 -6.05 -12.34
CA PHE A 196 -0.92 -6.93 -11.80
C PHE A 196 -0.35 -6.40 -10.48
N ALA A 197 -0.23 -5.08 -10.34
CA ALA A 197 0.20 -4.46 -9.09
C ALA A 197 -0.79 -4.79 -7.96
N THR A 198 -2.10 -4.60 -8.18
CA THR A 198 -3.14 -4.93 -7.20
C THR A 198 -3.10 -6.40 -6.77
N LEU A 199 -2.90 -7.32 -7.72
CA LEU A 199 -2.76 -8.76 -7.42
C LEU A 199 -1.54 -9.06 -6.54
N LEU A 200 -0.38 -8.52 -6.91
CA LEU A 200 0.87 -8.77 -6.18
C LEU A 200 0.93 -8.04 -4.83
N ASP A 201 0.35 -6.84 -4.73
CA ASP A 201 0.20 -6.11 -3.48
C ASP A 201 -0.74 -6.87 -2.53
N SER A 202 -1.82 -7.48 -3.05
CA SER A 202 -2.69 -8.37 -2.26
C SER A 202 -1.94 -9.61 -1.75
N ALA A 203 -1.09 -10.22 -2.60
CA ALA A 203 -0.22 -11.31 -2.19
C ALA A 203 0.80 -10.86 -1.13
N ALA A 204 1.35 -9.64 -1.26
CA ALA A 204 2.25 -9.07 -0.28
C ALA A 204 1.58 -8.88 1.09
N VAL A 205 0.32 -8.42 1.12
CA VAL A 205 -0.50 -8.32 2.34
C VAL A 205 -0.74 -9.70 2.95
N PHE A 206 -1.05 -10.71 2.14
CA PHE A 206 -1.20 -12.09 2.62
C PHE A 206 0.10 -12.62 3.25
N CYS A 207 1.26 -12.36 2.64
CA CYS A 207 2.56 -12.74 3.21
C CYS A 207 2.87 -11.99 4.52
N ILE A 208 2.50 -10.70 4.63
CA ILE A 208 2.63 -9.95 5.90
C ILE A 208 1.73 -10.56 6.98
N TYR A 209 0.51 -10.94 6.64
CA TYR A 209 -0.37 -11.65 7.57
C TYR A 209 0.27 -12.96 8.03
N GLY A 210 0.83 -13.75 7.11
CA GLY A 210 1.56 -14.98 7.44
C GLY A 210 2.78 -14.74 8.36
N PHE A 211 3.50 -13.64 8.13
CA PHE A 211 4.57 -13.19 9.02
C PHE A 211 4.04 -12.91 10.42
N TRP A 212 2.97 -12.10 10.55
CA TRP A 212 2.37 -11.77 11.84
C TRP A 212 1.86 -13.01 12.57
N THR A 213 1.16 -13.93 11.89
CA THR A 213 0.70 -15.16 12.53
C THR A 213 1.87 -16.00 13.02
N SER A 214 2.95 -16.09 12.25
CA SER A 214 4.10 -16.93 12.60
C SER A 214 4.91 -16.43 13.80
N ILE A 215 4.81 -15.13 14.15
CA ILE A 215 5.48 -14.58 15.33
C ILE A 215 4.59 -14.58 16.57
N THR A 216 3.28 -14.83 16.42
CA THR A 216 2.30 -14.87 17.53
C THR A 216 1.82 -16.28 17.88
N GLU A 217 2.06 -17.28 17.03
CA GLU A 217 1.54 -18.65 17.22
C GLU A 217 2.19 -19.39 18.40
N ASP A 218 3.45 -19.07 18.73
CA ASP A 218 4.18 -19.68 19.85
C ASP A 218 3.54 -19.40 21.23
N ASP A 219 2.78 -18.31 21.39
CA ASP A 219 2.10 -17.99 22.66
C ASP A 219 0.84 -18.84 22.89
N THR A 220 0.24 -19.40 21.84
CA THR A 220 -1.05 -20.12 21.94
C THR A 220 -0.94 -21.55 22.47
N GLU A 221 0.16 -22.25 22.17
CA GLU A 221 0.34 -23.65 22.60
C GLU A 221 0.61 -23.80 24.10
N GLU A 222 1.18 -22.77 24.75
CA GLU A 222 1.45 -22.79 26.19
C GLU A 222 0.17 -22.72 27.05
N TYR A 223 -0.89 -22.06 26.55
CA TYR A 223 -2.18 -22.00 27.24
C TYR A 223 -2.98 -23.32 27.17
N GLU A 224 -2.79 -24.14 26.12
CA GLU A 224 -3.49 -25.43 26.00
C GLU A 224 -2.85 -26.55 26.84
N GLY A 225 -1.63 -26.35 27.35
CA GLY A 225 -0.96 -27.29 28.27
C GLY A 225 -1.34 -27.13 29.76
N GLY A 226 -1.99 -26.02 30.14
CA GLY A 226 -2.17 -25.58 31.53
C GLY A 226 -3.44 -26.04 32.26
N PHE A 227 -4.38 -26.72 31.60
CA PHE A 227 -5.58 -27.26 32.23
C PHE A 227 -5.69 -28.78 32.03
N LYS A 228 -4.78 -29.51 32.67
CA LYS A 228 -5.04 -30.89 33.10
C LYS A 228 -5.22 -30.89 34.62
N TYR A 229 -6.46 -30.74 35.06
CA TYR A 229 -6.90 -31.24 36.38
C TYR A 229 -7.60 -32.57 36.18
#